data_AF-A0A9X2SZD2-F1
#
_entry.id   AF-A0A9X2SZD2-F1
#
_cell.length_a   1.000
_cell.length_b   1.000
_cell.length_c   1.000
_cell.angle_alpha   90.00
_cell.angle_beta   90.00
_cell.angle_gamma   90.00
#
_symmetry.space_group_name_H-M   'P 1'
#
loop_
_entity.id
_entity.type
_entity.pdbx_description
1 polymer ?
#
loop_
_entity_poly.entity_id
_entity_poly.type
_entity_poly.pdbx_seq_one_letter_code
_entity_poly.pdbx_strand_id
1 'polypeptide(L)'
;MDKQNRVVSTKLTELQYYAIRKRAGEAGLRVSEYVRQAVVSAEVIPRLNRQDADTIRKLAGEANNINQLAHRANAGGFALVAVELVKLKNRIVEIINQLSDDWKNKKGKRV
;
A
#
# COMPACT_ATOMS: atom_id res chain seq x y z
N MET A 1 10.75 18.69 27.39
CA MET A 1 10.79 18.59 25.91
C MET A 1 12.15 18.05 25.52
N ASP A 2 12.19 16.97 24.74
CA ASP A 2 13.46 16.43 24.25
C ASP A 2 14.17 17.42 23.34
N LYS A 3 15.49 17.53 23.51
CA LYS A 3 16.35 18.35 22.66
C LYS A 3 16.54 17.68 21.30
N GLN A 4 16.45 18.47 20.23
CA GLN A 4 16.71 18.00 18.86
C GLN A 4 18.22 17.82 18.65
N ASN A 5 18.72 16.58 18.80
CA ASN A 5 20.16 16.26 18.77
C ASN A 5 20.65 15.63 17.45
N ARG A 6 19.76 15.39 16.47
CA ARG A 6 20.09 14.74 15.20
C ARG A 6 19.68 15.60 14.01
N VAL A 7 20.50 15.58 12.96
CA VAL A 7 20.26 16.30 11.71
C VAL A 7 19.97 15.31 10.60
N VAL A 8 18.91 15.57 9.82
CA VAL A 8 18.62 14.90 8.55
C VAL A 8 18.79 15.96 7.46
N SER A 9 19.61 15.69 6.45
CA SER A 9 19.86 16.62 5.34
C SER A 9 19.44 16.02 4.00
N THR A 10 18.87 16.85 3.13
CA THR A 10 18.57 16.51 1.74
C THR A 10 19.07 17.61 0.82
N LYS A 11 19.49 17.25 -0.39
CA LYS A 11 19.81 18.23 -1.43
C LYS A 11 18.53 18.63 -2.16
N LEU A 12 18.44 19.92 -2.50
CA LEU A 12 17.31 20.51 -3.20
C LEU A 12 17.81 21.17 -4.47
N THR A 13 16.96 21.20 -5.50
CA THR A 13 17.15 22.13 -6.61
C THR A 13 16.85 23.56 -6.15
N GLU A 14 17.35 24.57 -6.88
CA GLU A 14 17.04 25.98 -6.60
C GLU A 14 15.53 26.24 -6.53
N LEU A 15 14.76 25.68 -7.46
CA LEU A 15 13.30 25.84 -7.48
C LEU A 15 12.62 25.22 -6.25
N GLN A 16 13.08 24.04 -5.82
CA GLN A 16 12.56 23.38 -4.61
C GLN A 16 12.89 24.21 -3.36
N TYR A 17 14.12 24.72 -3.27
CA TYR A 17 14.54 25.56 -2.16
C TYR A 17 13.71 26.85 -2.08
N TYR A 18 13.52 27.54 -3.21
CA TYR A 18 12.69 28.75 -3.27
C TYR A 18 11.24 28.46 -2.86
N ALA A 19 10.65 27.38 -3.38
CA ALA A 19 9.28 26.99 -3.04
C ALA A 19 9.11 26.70 -1.54
N ILE A 20 10.06 25.99 -0.92
CA ILE A 20 10.05 25.73 0.52
C ILE A 20 10.18 27.03 1.31
N ARG A 21 11.12 27.91 0.93
CA ARG A 21 11.30 29.21 1.59
C ARG A 21 10.04 30.07 1.53
N LYS A 22 9.40 30.13 0.37
CA LYS A 22 8.16 30.89 0.17
C LYS A 22 7.05 30.38 1.10
N ARG A 23 6.78 29.06 1.11
CA ARG A 23 5.75 28.45 1.96
C ARG A 23 6.05 28.62 3.46
N ALA A 24 7.31 28.49 3.86
CA ALA A 24 7.71 28.75 5.24
C ALA A 24 7.43 30.21 5.65
N GLY A 25 7.71 31.17 4.76
CA GLY A 25 7.39 32.58 4.97
C GLY A 25 5.88 32.84 5.05
N GLU A 26 5.10 32.25 4.16
CA GLU A 26 3.61 32.33 4.19
C GLU A 26 3.02 31.74 5.47
N ALA A 27 3.65 30.69 6.02
CA ALA A 27 3.27 30.08 7.30
C ALA A 27 3.82 30.83 8.54
N GLY A 28 4.62 31.88 8.36
CA GLY A 28 5.27 32.60 9.48
C GLY A 28 6.32 31.77 10.24
N LEU A 29 6.86 30.71 9.62
CA LEU A 29 7.80 29.79 10.25
C LEU A 29 9.22 29.96 9.72
N ARG A 30 10.21 29.63 10.56
CA ARG A 30 11.58 29.40 10.07
C ARG A 30 11.57 28.19 9.15
N VAL A 31 12.40 28.22 8.10
CA VAL A 31 12.51 27.13 7.11
C VAL A 31 12.73 25.77 7.78
N SER A 32 13.62 25.70 8.77
CA SER A 32 13.91 24.46 9.50
C SER A 32 12.70 23.91 10.26
N GLU A 33 11.86 24.79 10.81
CA GLU A 33 10.67 24.40 11.54
C GLU A 33 9.54 23.98 10.60
N TYR A 34 9.34 24.73 9.52
CA TYR A 34 8.43 24.35 8.45
C TYR A 34 8.77 22.97 7.87
N VAL A 35 10.04 22.73 7.52
CA VAL A 35 10.48 21.44 6.97
C VAL A 35 10.30 20.32 7.99
N ARG A 36 10.60 20.57 9.27
CA ARG A 36 10.42 19.58 10.33
C ARG A 36 8.95 19.18 10.48
N GLN A 37 8.05 20.15 10.59
CA GLN A 37 6.62 19.90 10.68
C GLN A 37 6.13 19.18 9.43
N ALA A 38 6.55 19.63 8.24
CA ALA A 38 6.18 18.99 6.99
C ALA A 38 6.66 17.53 6.91
N VAL A 39 7.90 17.22 7.33
CA VAL A 39 8.45 15.86 7.27
C VAL A 39 7.85 14.95 8.35
N VAL A 40 7.59 15.46 9.55
CA VAL A 40 6.97 14.70 10.64
C VAL A 40 5.50 14.42 10.35
N SER A 41 4.78 15.38 9.78
CA SER A 41 3.36 15.26 9.46
C SER A 41 3.09 14.71 8.05
N ALA A 42 4.13 14.49 7.23
CA ALA A 42 3.96 13.94 5.90
C ALA A 42 3.44 12.50 6.00
N GLU A 43 2.27 12.27 5.40
CA GLU A 43 1.82 10.92 5.11
C GLU A 43 2.63 10.38 3.93
N VAL A 44 3.58 9.50 4.22
CA VAL A 44 4.30 8.77 3.18
C VAL A 44 3.41 7.63 2.74
N ILE A 45 2.72 7.79 1.60
CA ILE A 45 2.00 6.69 0.96
C ILE A 45 3.05 5.75 0.37
N PRO A 46 3.28 4.56 0.96
CA PRO A 46 4.20 3.62 0.37
C PRO A 46 3.59 3.14 -0.93
N ARG A 47 4.35 3.24 -2.03
CA ARG A 47 4.04 2.50 -3.26
C ARG A 47 3.86 1.04 -2.86
N LEU A 48 2.79 0.40 -3.35
CA LEU A 48 2.34 -0.97 -3.07
C LEU A 48 3.40 -1.79 -2.31
N ASN A 49 3.21 -2.00 -1.01
CA ASN A 49 4.26 -2.60 -0.19
C ASN A 49 4.56 -4.03 -0.74
N ARG A 50 5.74 -4.61 -0.44
CA ARG A 50 6.11 -5.93 -0.99
C ARG A 50 5.06 -7.01 -0.66
N GLN A 51 4.45 -6.92 0.51
CA GLN A 51 3.41 -7.84 0.97
C GLN A 51 2.12 -7.72 0.13
N ASP A 52 1.67 -6.50 -0.15
CA ASP A 52 0.54 -6.17 -1.03
C ASP A 52 0.81 -6.72 -2.44
N ALA A 53 2.02 -6.52 -2.96
CA ALA A 53 2.43 -7.01 -4.28
C ALA A 53 2.46 -8.55 -4.37
N ASP A 54 2.95 -9.21 -3.32
CA ASP A 54 2.94 -10.68 -3.24
C ASP A 54 1.52 -11.23 -3.12
N THR A 55 0.64 -10.53 -2.39
CA THR A 55 -0.77 -10.90 -2.23
C THR A 55 -1.53 -10.75 -3.55
N ILE A 56 -1.28 -9.68 -4.32
CA ILE A 56 -1.80 -9.52 -5.69
C ILE A 56 -1.29 -10.64 -6.61
N ARG A 57 -0.02 -11.03 -6.51
CA ARG A 57 0.54 -12.12 -7.32
C ARG A 57 -0.13 -13.46 -7.00
N LYS A 58 -0.41 -13.74 -5.71
CA LYS A 58 -1.18 -14.92 -5.30
C LYS A 58 -2.59 -14.90 -5.90
N LEU A 59 -3.29 -13.76 -5.84
CA LEU A 59 -4.61 -13.61 -6.43
C LEU A 59 -4.59 -13.88 -7.95
N ALA A 60 -3.61 -13.32 -8.67
CA ALA A 60 -3.44 -13.57 -10.10
C ALA A 60 -3.17 -15.05 -10.39
N GLY A 61 -2.44 -15.75 -9.51
CA GLY A 61 -2.20 -17.19 -9.62
C GLY A 61 -3.47 -18.04 -9.53
N GLU A 62 -4.49 -17.59 -8.79
CA GLU A 62 -5.76 -18.32 -8.68
C GLU A 62 -6.52 -18.38 -10.02
N ALA A 63 -6.26 -17.48 -10.97
CA ALA A 63 -6.82 -17.56 -12.32
C ALA A 63 -6.40 -18.84 -13.07
N ASN A 64 -5.17 -19.32 -12.83
CA ASN A 64 -4.70 -20.59 -13.40
C ASN A 64 -5.47 -21.77 -12.82
N ASN A 65 -5.77 -21.73 -11.51
CA ASN A 65 -6.56 -22.77 -10.84
C ASN A 65 -8.00 -22.80 -11.38
N ILE A 66 -8.60 -21.63 -11.64
CA ILE A 66 -9.92 -21.53 -12.29
C ILE A 66 -9.90 -22.20 -13.67
N ASN A 67 -8.90 -21.88 -14.50
CA ASN A 67 -8.78 -22.46 -15.84
C ASN A 67 -8.63 -23.99 -15.80
N GLN A 68 -7.81 -24.51 -14.88
CA GLN A 68 -7.64 -25.96 -14.72
C GLN A 68 -8.95 -26.65 -14.29
N LEU A 69 -9.69 -26.06 -13.37
CA LEU A 69 -10.98 -26.60 -12.94
C LEU A 69 -12.03 -26.52 -14.06
N ALA A 70 -12.03 -25.46 -14.86
CA ALA A 70 -12.91 -25.34 -16.02
C ALA A 70 -12.64 -26.44 -17.07
N HIS A 71 -11.37 -26.70 -17.39
CA HIS A 71 -10.99 -27.78 -18.30
C HIS A 71 -11.40 -29.16 -17.75
N ARG A 72 -11.18 -29.43 -16.47
CA ARG A 72 -11.60 -30.68 -15.82
C ARG A 72 -13.11 -30.85 -15.81
N ALA A 73 -13.86 -29.78 -15.53
CA ALA A 73 -15.31 -29.78 -15.56
C ALA A 73 -15.85 -30.09 -16.97
N ASN A 74 -15.23 -29.51 -18.00
CA ASN A 74 -15.62 -29.76 -19.39
C ASN A 74 -15.33 -31.21 -19.82
N ALA A 75 -14.25 -31.81 -19.32
CA ALA A 75 -13.87 -33.17 -19.67
C ALA A 75 -14.63 -34.26 -18.90
N GLY A 76 -14.90 -34.04 -17.62
CA GLY A 76 -15.44 -35.07 -16.71
C GLY A 76 -16.75 -34.72 -16.02
N GLY A 77 -17.33 -33.55 -16.32
CA GLY A 77 -18.55 -33.06 -15.70
C GLY A 77 -18.31 -32.26 -14.41
N PHE A 78 -19.25 -31.38 -14.09
CA PHE A 78 -19.13 -30.41 -13.00
C PHE A 78 -19.05 -31.06 -11.60
N ALA A 79 -19.69 -32.22 -11.40
CA ALA A 79 -19.68 -32.91 -10.12
C ALA A 79 -18.26 -33.24 -9.62
N LEU A 80 -17.31 -33.47 -10.55
CA LEU A 80 -15.93 -33.84 -10.23
C LEU A 80 -15.07 -32.67 -9.73
N VAL A 81 -15.55 -31.43 -9.83
CA VAL A 81 -14.79 -30.22 -9.45
C VAL A 81 -15.51 -29.34 -8.43
N ALA A 82 -16.74 -29.68 -8.06
CA ALA A 82 -17.61 -28.83 -7.23
C ALA A 82 -16.96 -28.51 -5.87
N VAL A 83 -16.30 -29.49 -5.25
CA VAL A 83 -15.62 -29.31 -3.96
C VAL A 83 -14.40 -28.40 -4.11
N GLU A 84 -13.56 -28.61 -5.13
CA GLU A 84 -12.40 -27.73 -5.38
C GLU A 84 -12.82 -26.30 -5.74
N LEU A 85 -13.91 -26.11 -6.48
CA LEU A 85 -14.44 -24.78 -6.80
C LEU A 85 -14.83 -23.99 -5.54
N VAL A 86 -15.48 -24.65 -4.57
CA VAL A 86 -15.83 -24.01 -3.29
C VAL A 86 -14.57 -23.65 -2.49
N LYS A 87 -13.56 -24.53 -2.47
CA LYS A 87 -12.27 -24.23 -1.82
C LYS A 87 -11.56 -23.05 -2.47
N LEU A 88 -11.54 -23.01 -3.81
CA LEU A 88 -10.94 -21.94 -4.59
C LEU A 88 -11.64 -20.59 -4.33
N LYS A 89 -12.98 -20.58 -4.31
CA LYS A 89 -13.77 -19.40 -3.93
C LYS A 89 -13.35 -18.89 -2.56
N ASN A 90 -13.30 -19.76 -1.54
CA ASN A 90 -12.97 -19.36 -0.18
C ASN A 90 -11.56 -18.75 -0.09
N ARG A 91 -10.60 -19.33 -0.83
CA ARG A 91 -9.23 -18.83 -0.90
C ARG A 91 -9.12 -17.47 -1.59
N ILE A 92 -9.84 -17.27 -2.69
CA ILE A 92 -9.92 -15.96 -3.37
C ILE A 92 -10.48 -14.90 -2.42
N VAL A 93 -11.57 -15.22 -1.69
CA VAL A 93 -12.17 -14.31 -0.70
C VAL A 93 -11.18 -13.97 0.42
N GLU A 94 -10.41 -14.95 0.92
CA GLU A 94 -9.38 -14.74 1.93
C GLU A 94 -8.28 -13.78 1.44
N ILE A 95 -7.76 -14.00 0.23
CA ILE A 95 -6.73 -13.15 -0.38
C ILE A 95 -7.25 -11.71 -0.58
N ILE A 96 -8.49 -11.55 -1.03
CA ILE A 96 -9.13 -10.24 -1.17
C ILE A 96 -9.28 -9.54 0.19
N ASN A 97 -9.65 -10.28 1.23
CA ASN A 97 -9.79 -9.72 2.58
C ASN A 97 -8.44 -9.26 3.15
N GLN A 98 -7.35 -10.00 2.91
CA GLN A 98 -6.00 -9.58 3.30
C GLN A 98 -5.60 -8.24 2.66
N LEU A 99 -5.87 -8.08 1.35
CA LEU A 99 -5.71 -6.78 0.68
C LEU A 99 -6.63 -5.71 1.29
N SER A 100 -7.84 -6.12 1.70
CA SER A 100 -8.89 -5.22 2.19
C SER A 100 -8.54 -4.56 3.53
N ASP A 101 -8.02 -5.36 4.45
CA ASP A 101 -7.66 -4.91 5.78
C ASP A 101 -6.37 -4.07 5.75
N ASP A 102 -5.45 -4.38 4.85
CA ASP A 102 -4.22 -3.61 4.65
C ASP A 102 -4.46 -2.20 4.09
N TRP A 103 -5.43 -2.01 3.18
CA TRP A 103 -5.80 -0.65 2.72
C TRP A 103 -6.61 0.14 3.75
N LYS A 104 -7.43 -0.53 4.57
CA LYS A 104 -8.20 0.12 5.65
C LYS A 104 -7.29 0.58 6.80
N ASN A 105 -6.28 -0.21 7.16
CA ASN A 105 -5.32 0.13 8.20
C ASN A 105 -4.48 1.39 7.86
N LYS A 106 -4.37 1.76 6.58
CA LYS A 106 -3.75 3.02 6.16
C LYS A 106 -4.63 4.27 6.37
N LYS A 107 -5.95 4.12 6.55
CA LYS A 107 -6.87 5.26 6.84
C LYS A 107 -6.95 5.63 8.33
N GLY A 108 -6.22 4.93 9.20
CA GLY A 108 -6.50 4.87 10.64
C GLY A 108 -5.40 5.32 11.60
N LYS A 109 -4.42 6.13 11.18
CA LYS A 109 -3.56 6.86 12.14
C LYS A 109 -3.66 8.36 11.92
N ARG A 110 -4.85 8.89 12.22
CA ARG A 110 -4.99 10.29 12.65
C ARG A 110 -4.48 10.33 14.09
N VAL A 111 -3.22 10.69 14.27
CA VAL A 111 -2.68 11.19 15.54
C VAL A 111 -2.25 12.63 15.30
#